data_AF-A0A3D5QCH6-F1
#
_entry.id   AF-A0A3D5QCH6-F1
#
_cell.length_a   1.000
_cell.length_b   1.000
_cell.length_c   1.000
_cell.angle_alpha   90.00
_cell.angle_beta   90.00
_cell.angle_gamma   90.00
#
_symmetry.space_group_name_H-M   'P 1'
#
loop_
_entity.id
_entity.type
_entity.pdbx_description
1 polymer ?
#
loop_
_entity_poly.entity_id
_entity_poly.type
_entity_poly.pdbx_seq_one_letter_code
_entity_poly.pdbx_strand_id
1 'polypeptide(L)'
;MKYYRNIVRNYDVKESDLKELGSIWEQMSKYSDEFTTDMSAFVVKNFKLPETYSTEITDEYKAMLGKLYERVLSGRFNNDYVSFLIKFSEFNLAYSINQEMVNSLISYARSWIHEKIFQNIPDDFQRKGILMMFHKIMDITGDIIISTYYEDIIKKYSKVFSLKNFIVDISERFSLFMHFILVAILIFLTIAATIFFGYDTLGLLSKNTEHVLITSLGSLLIIWVLVELLHTEIQIIKGGKFKISIFVGVALIAFVRDLLILTLKQETDSITTYFVLASI
;
A
#
# COMPACT_ATOMS: atom_id res chain seq x y z
N MET A 1 -13.37 29.03 7.36
CA MET A 1 -13.61 30.36 6.74
C MET A 1 -13.39 30.43 5.22
N LYS A 2 -12.28 29.92 4.66
CA LYS A 2 -12.04 29.95 3.18
C LYS A 2 -12.73 28.83 2.38
N TYR A 3 -12.89 27.63 2.97
CA TYR A 3 -13.42 26.46 2.27
C TYR A 3 -14.91 26.59 1.90
N TYR A 4 -15.78 26.89 2.88
CA TYR A 4 -17.22 27.13 2.67
C TYR A 4 -17.51 28.21 1.61
N ARG A 5 -16.84 29.38 1.73
CA ARG A 5 -17.09 30.53 0.84
C ARG A 5 -16.68 30.23 -0.61
N ASN A 6 -15.69 29.36 -0.80
CA ASN A 6 -15.27 28.90 -2.12
C ASN A 6 -16.24 27.86 -2.70
N ILE A 7 -16.71 26.90 -1.89
CA ILE A 7 -17.68 25.88 -2.35
C ILE A 7 -18.99 26.54 -2.76
N VAL A 8 -19.60 27.35 -1.89
CA VAL A 8 -20.88 28.02 -2.19
C VAL A 8 -20.78 28.91 -3.43
N ARG A 9 -19.64 29.59 -3.62
CA ARG A 9 -19.39 30.40 -4.82
C ARG A 9 -19.34 29.57 -6.10
N ASN A 10 -18.79 28.36 -6.06
CA ASN A 10 -18.71 27.50 -7.25
C ASN A 10 -20.09 27.01 -7.74
N TYR A 11 -21.07 26.97 -6.84
CA TYR A 11 -22.45 26.57 -7.15
C TYR A 11 -23.38 27.75 -7.49
N ASP A 12 -22.85 28.98 -7.55
CA ASP A 12 -23.62 30.21 -7.80
C ASP A 12 -24.87 30.31 -6.91
N VAL A 13 -24.70 30.07 -5.60
CA VAL A 13 -25.75 30.21 -4.60
C VAL A 13 -25.69 31.63 -4.01
N LYS A 14 -26.81 32.35 -4.10
CA LYS A 14 -26.97 33.71 -3.58
C LYS A 14 -27.73 33.69 -2.25
N GLU A 15 -27.61 34.77 -1.48
CA GLU A 15 -28.38 34.90 -0.23
C GLU A 15 -29.90 34.92 -0.46
N SER A 16 -30.36 35.40 -1.63
CA SER A 16 -31.77 35.31 -2.03
C SER A 16 -32.27 33.87 -2.10
N ASP A 17 -31.42 32.99 -2.63
CA ASP A 17 -31.73 31.58 -2.85
C ASP A 17 -31.90 30.85 -1.51
N LEU A 18 -31.08 31.22 -0.52
CA LEU A 18 -31.15 30.68 0.84
C LEU A 18 -32.43 31.12 1.58
N LYS A 19 -32.86 32.36 1.35
CA LYS A 19 -34.11 32.87 1.92
C LYS A 19 -35.33 32.19 1.31
N GLU A 20 -35.31 31.95 0.00
CA GLU A 20 -36.38 31.26 -0.71
C GLU A 20 -36.52 29.81 -0.24
N LEU A 21 -35.41 29.08 -0.09
CA LEU A 21 -35.45 27.73 0.48
C LEU A 21 -35.91 27.72 1.94
N GLY A 22 -35.47 28.69 2.75
CA GLY A 22 -35.93 28.83 4.13
C GLY A 22 -37.43 29.15 4.25
N SER A 23 -38.06 29.72 3.21
CA SER A 23 -39.48 30.10 3.24
C SER A 23 -40.42 28.89 3.28
N ILE A 24 -40.00 27.73 2.77
CA ILE A 24 -40.79 26.51 2.81
C ILE A 24 -40.64 25.71 4.11
N TRP A 25 -39.76 26.14 5.02
CA TRP A 25 -39.49 25.43 6.27
C TRP A 25 -40.78 25.16 7.06
N GLU A 26 -41.66 26.15 7.19
CA GLU A 26 -42.90 26.02 7.95
C GLU A 26 -43.77 24.88 7.42
N GLN A 27 -43.94 24.81 6.10
CA GLN A 27 -44.73 23.77 5.42
C GLN A 27 -44.05 22.39 5.47
N MET A 28 -42.72 22.36 5.47
CA MET A 28 -41.95 21.13 5.39
C MET A 28 -41.60 20.53 6.76
N SER A 29 -41.61 21.32 7.83
CA SER A 29 -41.19 20.91 9.18
C SER A 29 -41.98 19.69 9.69
N LYS A 30 -43.28 19.61 9.38
CA LYS A 30 -44.17 18.48 9.73
C LYS A 30 -43.75 17.12 9.16
N TYR A 31 -42.88 17.10 8.14
CA TYR A 31 -42.42 15.88 7.49
C TYR A 31 -41.09 15.35 8.05
N SER A 32 -40.50 15.99 9.06
CA SER A 32 -39.19 15.59 9.62
C SER A 32 -39.20 14.17 10.20
N ASP A 33 -40.27 13.79 10.91
CA ASP A 33 -40.39 12.46 11.52
C ASP A 33 -40.61 11.38 10.46
N GLU A 34 -41.42 11.68 9.43
CA GLU A 34 -41.63 10.80 8.28
C GLU A 34 -40.31 10.59 7.52
N PHE A 35 -39.56 11.67 7.24
CA PHE A 35 -38.24 11.60 6.62
C PHE A 35 -37.30 10.68 7.40
N THR A 36 -37.22 10.89 8.71
CA THR A 36 -36.32 10.12 9.57
C THR A 36 -36.68 8.64 9.54
N THR A 37 -37.98 8.32 9.59
CA THR A 37 -38.48 6.94 9.52
C THR A 37 -38.13 6.27 8.20
N ASP A 38 -38.42 6.93 7.08
CA ASP A 38 -38.18 6.40 5.73
C ASP A 38 -36.69 6.24 5.42
N MET A 39 -35.86 7.22 5.80
CA MET A 39 -34.40 7.14 5.69
C MET A 39 -33.83 6.00 6.51
N SER A 40 -34.33 5.79 7.73
CA SER A 40 -33.91 4.69 8.61
C SER A 40 -34.20 3.34 7.97
N ALA A 41 -35.43 3.17 7.47
CA ALA A 41 -35.85 1.96 6.78
C ALA A 41 -35.03 1.71 5.51
N PHE A 42 -34.71 2.76 4.76
CA PHE A 42 -33.82 2.68 3.60
C PHE A 42 -32.43 2.17 3.98
N VAL A 43 -31.83 2.71 5.04
CA VAL A 43 -30.50 2.31 5.52
C VAL A 43 -30.47 0.84 5.93
N VAL A 44 -31.39 0.41 6.80
CA VAL A 44 -31.47 -0.99 7.27
C VAL A 44 -31.71 -1.95 6.12
N LYS A 45 -32.57 -1.58 5.16
CA LYS A 45 -32.93 -2.45 4.02
C LYS A 45 -31.78 -2.61 3.02
N ASN A 46 -31.04 -1.54 2.72
CA ASN A 46 -30.12 -1.53 1.59
C ASN A 46 -28.65 -1.66 1.99
N PHE A 47 -28.29 -1.32 3.23
CA PHE A 47 -26.89 -1.34 3.66
C PHE A 47 -26.59 -2.59 4.48
N LYS A 48 -25.41 -3.18 4.23
CA LYS A 48 -24.86 -4.24 5.06
C LYS A 48 -24.26 -3.64 6.32
N LEU A 49 -25.09 -3.41 7.32
CA LEU A 49 -24.67 -2.87 8.60
C LEU A 49 -23.97 -3.94 9.45
N PRO A 50 -23.10 -3.55 10.40
CA PRO A 50 -22.60 -4.45 11.43
C PRO A 50 -23.75 -5.14 12.19
N GLU A 51 -23.54 -6.36 12.69
CA GLU A 51 -24.60 -7.13 13.38
C GLU A 51 -25.30 -6.35 14.49
N THR A 52 -24.56 -5.48 15.19
CA THR A 52 -25.05 -4.56 16.24
C THR A 52 -26.20 -3.66 15.81
N TYR A 53 -26.32 -3.35 14.51
CA TYR A 53 -27.31 -2.42 13.95
C TYR A 53 -28.12 -3.05 12.80
N SER A 54 -28.07 -4.37 12.67
CA SER A 54 -28.60 -5.09 11.51
C SER A 54 -30.13 -5.06 11.39
N THR A 55 -30.84 -4.91 12.51
CA THR A 55 -32.32 -4.89 12.57
C THR A 55 -32.90 -3.50 12.72
N GLU A 56 -32.18 -2.57 13.34
CA GLU A 56 -32.59 -1.20 13.54
C GLU A 56 -31.36 -0.30 13.74
N ILE A 57 -31.40 0.91 13.18
CA ILE A 57 -30.41 1.93 13.49
C ILE A 57 -30.75 2.64 14.80
N THR A 58 -29.72 3.10 15.51
CA THR A 58 -29.88 3.73 16.83
C THR A 58 -30.69 5.02 16.76
N ASP A 59 -31.30 5.40 17.88
CA ASP A 59 -31.99 6.69 18.02
C ASP A 59 -31.05 7.89 17.80
N GLU A 60 -29.76 7.72 18.09
CA GLU A 60 -28.73 8.72 17.79
C GLU A 60 -28.56 8.92 16.28
N TYR A 61 -28.54 7.83 15.50
CA TYR A 61 -28.48 7.89 14.03
C TYR A 61 -29.75 8.52 13.46
N LYS A 62 -30.93 8.13 13.97
CA LYS A 62 -32.21 8.76 13.61
C LYS A 62 -32.18 10.27 13.88
N ALA A 63 -31.69 10.68 15.03
CA ALA A 63 -31.57 12.10 15.38
C ALA A 63 -30.61 12.86 14.43
N MET A 64 -29.54 12.22 13.96
CA MET A 64 -28.64 12.82 12.96
C MET A 64 -29.29 12.95 11.59
N LEU A 65 -30.10 11.99 11.17
CA LEU A 65 -30.90 12.09 9.93
C LEU A 65 -31.93 13.24 10.02
N GLY A 66 -32.66 13.34 11.13
CA GLY A 66 -33.59 14.45 11.37
C GLY A 66 -32.90 15.82 11.36
N LYS A 67 -31.72 15.93 12.00
CA LYS A 67 -30.91 17.15 11.94
C LYS A 67 -30.44 17.47 10.52
N LEU A 68 -30.08 16.47 9.71
CA LEU A 68 -29.71 16.69 8.31
C LEU A 68 -30.88 17.32 7.54
N TYR A 69 -32.08 16.78 7.71
CA TYR A 69 -33.32 17.31 7.10
C TYR A 69 -33.57 18.77 7.48
N GLU A 70 -33.57 19.06 8.78
CA GLU A 70 -33.75 20.41 9.31
C GLU A 70 -32.73 21.37 8.70
N ARG A 71 -31.46 21.00 8.75
CA ARG A 71 -30.36 21.87 8.34
C ARG A 71 -30.38 22.16 6.85
N VAL A 72 -30.70 21.18 6.00
CA VAL A 72 -30.86 21.34 4.55
C VAL A 72 -32.02 22.28 4.20
N LEU A 73 -33.13 22.25 4.94
CA LEU A 73 -34.29 23.09 4.62
C LEU A 73 -34.30 24.44 5.36
N SER A 74 -33.44 24.61 6.37
CA SER A 74 -33.41 25.82 7.20
C SER A 74 -32.98 27.11 6.47
N GLY A 75 -32.38 27.01 5.28
CA GLY A 75 -31.77 28.16 4.61
C GLY A 75 -30.48 28.67 5.28
N ARG A 76 -30.01 28.04 6.37
CA ARG A 76 -28.87 28.52 7.17
C ARG A 76 -27.58 27.76 6.86
N PHE A 77 -27.02 28.06 5.70
CA PHE A 77 -25.75 27.48 5.27
C PHE A 77 -24.61 28.38 5.73
N ASN A 78 -23.92 28.00 6.81
CA ASN A 78 -22.80 28.74 7.35
C ASN A 78 -21.69 27.77 7.82
N ASN A 79 -20.69 28.25 8.55
CA ASN A 79 -19.64 27.35 9.06
C ASN A 79 -20.17 26.29 10.05
N ASP A 80 -21.25 26.58 10.78
CA ASP A 80 -21.88 25.61 11.68
C ASP A 80 -22.52 24.46 10.88
N TYR A 81 -23.15 24.78 9.75
CA TYR A 81 -23.65 23.78 8.80
C TYR A 81 -22.54 22.86 8.30
N VAL A 82 -21.41 23.42 7.83
CA VAL A 82 -20.26 22.61 7.39
C VAL A 82 -19.71 21.75 8.51
N SER A 83 -19.58 22.31 9.72
CA SER A 83 -19.11 21.57 10.89
C SER A 83 -20.03 20.41 11.25
N PHE A 84 -21.35 20.60 11.12
CA PHE A 84 -22.33 19.55 11.25
C PHE A 84 -22.15 18.45 10.19
N LEU A 85 -21.96 18.82 8.91
CA LEU A 85 -21.77 17.83 7.84
C LEU A 85 -20.50 16.99 8.03
N ILE A 86 -19.42 17.59 8.53
CA ILE A 86 -18.20 16.85 8.88
C ILE A 86 -18.50 15.83 9.98
N LYS A 87 -19.17 16.25 11.06
CA LYS A 87 -19.59 15.34 12.14
C LYS A 87 -20.53 14.24 11.64
N PHE A 88 -21.46 14.57 10.75
CA PHE A 88 -22.36 13.60 10.13
C PHE A 88 -21.56 12.57 9.31
N SER A 89 -20.51 13.00 8.61
CA SER A 89 -19.62 12.12 7.84
C SER A 89 -18.83 11.18 8.75
N GLU A 90 -18.21 11.72 9.81
CA GLU A 90 -17.50 10.94 10.83
C GLU A 90 -18.41 9.92 11.51
N PHE A 91 -19.66 10.31 11.78
CA PHE A 91 -20.67 9.41 12.33
C PHE A 91 -21.00 8.27 11.36
N ASN A 92 -21.20 8.54 10.07
CA ASN A 92 -21.44 7.49 9.07
C ASN A 92 -20.25 6.52 8.94
N LEU A 93 -19.01 7.03 9.00
CA LEU A 93 -17.80 6.20 9.03
C LEU A 93 -17.79 5.25 10.24
N ALA A 94 -18.21 5.71 11.42
CA ALA A 94 -18.31 4.87 12.62
C ALA A 94 -19.32 3.71 12.46
N TYR A 95 -20.37 3.91 11.67
CA TYR A 95 -21.34 2.87 11.32
C TYR A 95 -20.90 1.97 10.15
N SER A 96 -19.63 2.07 9.74
CA SER A 96 -19.07 1.33 8.60
C SER A 96 -19.78 1.60 7.27
N ILE A 97 -20.43 2.75 7.13
CA ILE A 97 -21.08 3.18 5.89
C ILE A 97 -19.99 3.74 4.98
N ASN A 98 -19.74 3.05 3.87
CA ASN A 98 -18.71 3.42 2.90
C ASN A 98 -19.17 4.56 1.95
N GLN A 99 -18.26 5.07 1.13
CA GLN A 99 -18.53 6.19 0.22
C GLN A 99 -19.69 5.90 -0.76
N GLU A 100 -19.78 4.69 -1.30
CA GLU A 100 -20.85 4.30 -2.25
C GLU A 100 -22.23 4.28 -1.56
N MET A 101 -22.28 3.80 -0.33
CA MET A 101 -23.48 3.80 0.51
C MET A 101 -23.90 5.23 0.85
N VAL A 102 -22.96 6.10 1.22
CA VAL A 102 -23.26 7.52 1.46
C VAL A 102 -23.79 8.21 0.21
N ASN A 103 -23.22 7.96 -0.97
CA ASN A 103 -23.77 8.49 -2.23
C ASN A 103 -25.23 8.05 -2.43
N SER A 104 -25.52 6.78 -2.14
CA SER A 104 -26.87 6.22 -2.22
C SER A 104 -27.82 6.88 -1.19
N LEU A 105 -27.34 7.11 0.03
CA LEU A 105 -28.07 7.80 1.11
C LEU A 105 -28.46 9.22 0.69
N ILE A 106 -27.51 9.99 0.17
CA ILE A 106 -27.73 11.37 -0.30
C ILE A 106 -28.67 11.40 -1.50
N SER A 107 -28.53 10.44 -2.42
CA SER A 107 -29.45 10.31 -3.56
C SER A 107 -30.89 10.03 -3.11
N TYR A 108 -31.07 9.12 -2.15
CA TYR A 108 -32.38 8.80 -1.62
C TYR A 108 -33.00 10.00 -0.88
N ALA A 109 -32.23 10.67 -0.02
CA ALA A 109 -32.67 11.90 0.64
C ALA A 109 -33.07 13.00 -0.36
N ARG A 110 -32.29 13.16 -1.45
CA ARG A 110 -32.58 14.13 -2.51
C ARG A 110 -33.94 13.85 -3.15
N SER A 111 -34.18 12.61 -3.57
CA SER A 111 -35.43 12.22 -4.22
C SER A 111 -36.63 12.35 -3.28
N TRP A 112 -36.47 11.96 -2.02
CA TRP A 112 -37.54 12.04 -1.02
C TRP A 112 -37.98 13.48 -0.78
N ILE A 113 -37.02 14.39 -0.52
CA ILE A 113 -37.34 15.80 -0.26
C ILE A 113 -37.87 16.48 -1.53
N HIS A 114 -37.32 16.15 -2.71
CA HIS A 114 -37.84 16.63 -3.99
C HIS A 114 -39.33 16.33 -4.10
N GLU A 115 -39.73 15.07 -3.89
CA GLU A 115 -41.12 14.63 -4.03
C GLU A 115 -42.02 15.38 -3.05
N LYS A 116 -41.60 15.58 -1.80
CA LYS A 116 -42.38 16.34 -0.83
C LYS A 116 -42.53 17.82 -1.20
N ILE A 117 -41.47 18.46 -1.71
CA ILE A 117 -41.56 19.82 -2.26
C ILE A 117 -42.54 19.85 -3.44
N PHE A 118 -42.49 18.83 -4.30
CA PHE A 118 -43.35 18.76 -5.48
C PHE A 118 -44.84 18.65 -5.12
N GLN A 119 -45.17 17.85 -4.12
CA GLN A 119 -46.54 17.63 -3.67
C GLN A 119 -47.12 18.82 -2.89
N ASN A 120 -46.29 19.63 -2.24
CA ASN A 120 -46.75 20.67 -1.31
C ASN A 120 -46.67 22.09 -1.87
N ILE A 121 -45.89 22.34 -2.94
CA ILE A 121 -45.78 23.65 -3.57
C ILE A 121 -46.57 23.67 -4.88
N PRO A 122 -47.80 24.23 -4.89
CA PRO A 122 -48.70 24.15 -6.04
C PRO A 122 -48.25 25.04 -7.20
N ASP A 123 -47.68 26.22 -6.90
CA ASP A 123 -47.24 27.15 -7.94
C ASP A 123 -46.00 26.61 -8.67
N ASP A 124 -46.13 26.39 -9.98
CA ASP A 124 -45.10 25.78 -10.82
C ASP A 124 -43.81 26.60 -10.87
N PHE A 125 -43.93 27.93 -10.91
CA PHE A 125 -42.79 28.82 -11.03
C PHE A 125 -41.99 28.86 -9.73
N GLN A 126 -42.68 29.05 -8.61
CA GLN A 126 -42.12 29.02 -7.26
C GLN A 126 -41.51 27.64 -6.96
N ARG A 127 -42.23 26.55 -7.26
CA ARG A 127 -41.76 25.17 -7.07
C ARG A 127 -40.45 24.94 -7.83
N LYS A 128 -40.39 25.37 -9.09
CA LYS A 128 -39.17 25.23 -9.91
C LYS A 128 -37.99 26.00 -9.31
N GLY A 129 -38.21 27.22 -8.84
CA GLY A 129 -37.19 28.03 -8.17
C GLY A 129 -36.63 27.32 -6.94
N ILE A 130 -37.52 26.90 -6.04
CA ILE A 130 -37.20 26.18 -4.81
C ILE A 130 -36.44 24.88 -5.10
N LEU A 131 -36.92 24.05 -6.03
CA LEU A 131 -36.28 22.77 -6.37
C LEU A 131 -34.86 22.97 -6.92
N MET A 132 -34.67 23.99 -7.77
CA MET A 132 -33.35 24.29 -8.31
C MET A 132 -32.38 24.73 -7.20
N MET A 133 -32.84 25.48 -6.19
CA MET A 133 -32.00 25.85 -5.04
C MET A 133 -31.73 24.66 -4.13
N PHE A 134 -32.76 23.85 -3.86
CA PHE A 134 -32.64 22.63 -3.10
C PHE A 134 -31.61 21.67 -3.71
N HIS A 135 -31.60 21.48 -5.03
CA HIS A 135 -30.63 20.62 -5.70
C HIS A 135 -29.20 21.13 -5.54
N LYS A 136 -28.96 22.43 -5.75
CA LYS A 136 -27.64 23.05 -5.50
C LYS A 136 -27.16 22.82 -4.07
N ILE A 137 -28.06 22.99 -3.09
CA ILE A 137 -27.77 22.74 -1.68
C ILE A 137 -27.44 21.28 -1.42
N MET A 138 -28.22 20.34 -1.96
CA MET A 138 -27.96 18.91 -1.81
C MET A 138 -26.65 18.49 -2.45
N ASP A 139 -26.26 19.12 -3.56
CA ASP A 139 -24.98 18.88 -4.21
C ASP A 139 -23.82 19.37 -3.32
N ILE A 140 -23.91 20.58 -2.77
CA ILE A 140 -22.95 21.09 -1.77
C ILE A 140 -22.88 20.16 -0.55
N THR A 141 -24.02 19.67 -0.10
CA THR A 141 -24.13 18.74 1.04
C THR A 141 -23.38 17.45 0.74
N GLY A 142 -23.65 16.85 -0.42
CA GLY A 142 -22.98 15.65 -0.90
C GLY A 142 -21.48 15.86 -1.02
N ASP A 143 -21.04 16.93 -1.68
CA ASP A 143 -19.62 17.25 -1.87
C ASP A 143 -18.86 17.35 -0.56
N ILE A 144 -19.40 18.05 0.43
CA ILE A 144 -18.77 18.19 1.75
C ILE A 144 -18.67 16.83 2.44
N ILE A 145 -19.76 16.06 2.44
CA ILE A 145 -19.77 14.75 3.08
C ILE A 145 -18.75 13.82 2.42
N ILE A 146 -18.79 13.71 1.09
CA ILE A 146 -17.91 12.85 0.29
C ILE A 146 -16.45 13.29 0.42
N SER A 147 -16.15 14.60 0.53
CA SER A 147 -14.77 15.08 0.69
C SER A 147 -14.10 14.53 1.94
N THR A 148 -14.84 14.31 3.02
CA THR A 148 -14.33 13.71 4.26
C THR A 148 -13.86 12.26 4.05
N TYR A 149 -14.57 11.51 3.19
CA TYR A 149 -14.19 10.15 2.82
C TYR A 149 -12.92 10.11 1.97
N TYR A 150 -12.77 11.06 1.03
CA TYR A 150 -11.52 11.17 0.25
C TYR A 150 -10.32 11.46 1.14
N GLU A 151 -10.45 12.35 2.12
CA GLU A 151 -9.37 12.62 3.07
C GLU A 151 -8.97 11.38 3.89
N ASP A 152 -9.95 10.58 4.33
CA ASP A 152 -9.69 9.34 5.07
C ASP A 152 -9.01 8.28 4.19
N ILE A 153 -9.50 8.10 2.95
CA ILE A 153 -8.90 7.21 1.95
C ILE A 153 -7.47 7.64 1.64
N ILE A 154 -7.22 8.93 1.41
CA ILE A 154 -5.87 9.46 1.14
C ILE A 154 -4.95 9.25 2.34
N LYS A 155 -5.41 9.51 3.58
CA LYS A 155 -4.61 9.27 4.79
C LYS A 155 -4.25 7.79 4.94
N LYS A 156 -5.21 6.90 4.71
CA LYS A 156 -5.01 5.44 4.79
C LYS A 156 -4.08 4.94 3.70
N TYR A 157 -4.29 5.35 2.46
CA TYR A 157 -3.47 4.97 1.31
C TYR A 157 -2.05 5.55 1.41
N SER A 158 -1.90 6.82 1.80
CA SER A 158 -0.61 7.48 1.99
C SER A 158 0.25 6.77 3.04
N LYS A 159 -0.32 6.37 4.19
CA LYS A 159 0.43 5.62 5.20
C LYS A 159 0.91 4.26 4.69
N VAL A 160 0.03 3.50 4.03
CA VAL A 160 0.37 2.17 3.49
C VAL A 160 1.38 2.26 2.35
N PHE A 161 1.21 3.23 1.45
CA PHE A 161 2.08 3.45 0.30
C PHE A 161 3.45 3.99 0.70
N SER A 162 3.50 4.92 1.66
CA SER A 162 4.77 5.46 2.18
C SER A 162 5.59 4.38 2.89
N LEU A 163 4.97 3.51 3.69
CA LEU A 163 5.67 2.41 4.35
C LEU A 163 6.18 1.38 3.33
N LYS A 164 5.34 1.00 2.36
CA LYS A 164 5.72 0.07 1.29
C LYS A 164 6.92 0.61 0.50
N ASN A 165 6.84 1.84 0.02
CA ASN A 165 7.91 2.42 -0.80
C ASN A 165 9.18 2.67 0.01
N PHE A 166 9.05 3.10 1.27
CA PHE A 166 10.20 3.23 2.17
C PHE A 166 10.92 1.89 2.39
N ILE A 167 10.17 0.81 2.61
CA ILE A 167 10.75 -0.53 2.77
C ILE A 167 11.42 -0.98 1.47
N VAL A 168 10.76 -0.81 0.32
CA VAL A 168 11.31 -1.19 -0.99
C VAL A 168 12.58 -0.40 -1.30
N ASP A 169 12.55 0.94 -1.17
CA ASP A 169 13.70 1.80 -1.44
C ASP A 169 14.87 1.50 -0.50
N ILE A 170 14.60 1.21 0.78
CA ILE A 170 15.63 0.78 1.73
C ILE A 170 16.18 -0.59 1.34
N SER A 171 15.32 -1.55 1.00
CA SER A 171 15.76 -2.89 0.60
C SER A 171 16.64 -2.86 -0.65
N GLU A 172 16.30 -2.05 -1.65
CA GLU A 172 17.11 -1.89 -2.86
C GLU A 172 18.48 -1.26 -2.55
N ARG A 173 18.50 -0.17 -1.77
CA ARG A 173 19.76 0.50 -1.37
C ARG A 173 20.62 -0.40 -0.49
N PHE A 174 20.01 -1.12 0.44
CA PHE A 174 20.69 -2.07 1.31
C PHE A 174 21.26 -3.25 0.52
N SER A 175 20.50 -3.80 -0.44
CA SER A 175 20.99 -4.87 -1.32
C SER A 175 22.22 -4.43 -2.11
N LEU A 176 22.20 -3.23 -2.71
CA LEU A 176 23.36 -2.69 -3.42
C LEU A 176 24.57 -2.49 -2.49
N PHE A 177 24.34 -2.00 -1.28
CA PHE A 177 25.39 -1.87 -0.27
C PHE A 177 26.01 -3.23 0.09
N MET A 178 25.18 -4.27 0.23
CA MET A 178 25.63 -5.63 0.52
C MET A 178 26.49 -6.23 -0.59
N HIS A 179 26.14 -6.00 -1.86
CA HIS A 179 26.99 -6.43 -2.98
C HIS A 179 28.34 -5.68 -2.99
N PHE A 180 28.33 -4.37 -2.68
CA PHE A 180 29.57 -3.59 -2.63
C PHE A 180 30.54 -4.11 -1.55
N ILE A 181 30.06 -4.39 -0.34
CA ILE A 181 30.91 -4.94 0.73
C ILE A 181 31.42 -6.35 0.40
N LEU A 182 30.59 -7.17 -0.26
CA LEU A 182 30.97 -8.52 -0.67
C LEU A 182 32.09 -8.50 -1.72
N VAL A 183 31.98 -7.61 -2.73
CA VAL A 183 33.08 -7.38 -3.70
C VAL A 183 34.36 -6.94 -3.00
N ALA A 184 34.29 -5.99 -2.06
CA ALA A 184 35.46 -5.50 -1.36
C ALA A 184 36.18 -6.63 -0.59
N ILE A 185 35.42 -7.49 0.10
CA ILE A 185 35.94 -8.65 0.82
C ILE A 185 36.54 -9.68 -0.16
N LEU A 186 35.88 -9.96 -1.28
CA LEU A 186 36.38 -10.88 -2.30
C LEU A 186 37.69 -10.40 -2.94
N ILE A 187 37.83 -9.11 -3.22
CA ILE A 187 39.09 -8.52 -3.71
C ILE A 187 40.20 -8.79 -2.70
N PHE A 188 39.95 -8.48 -1.43
CA PHE A 188 40.91 -8.67 -0.36
C PHE A 188 41.33 -10.15 -0.22
N LEU A 189 40.35 -11.06 -0.19
CA LEU A 189 40.59 -12.51 -0.11
C LEU A 189 41.38 -13.04 -1.32
N THR A 190 41.06 -12.56 -2.53
CA THR A 190 41.75 -12.98 -3.77
C THR A 190 43.23 -12.56 -3.75
N ILE A 191 43.52 -11.33 -3.30
CA ILE A 191 44.88 -10.82 -3.15
C ILE A 191 45.63 -11.65 -2.10
N ALA A 192 45.03 -11.84 -0.92
CA ALA A 192 45.62 -12.64 0.15
C ALA A 192 45.94 -14.07 -0.31
N ALA A 193 44.98 -14.75 -0.94
CA ALA A 193 45.15 -16.10 -1.46
C ALA A 193 46.26 -16.19 -2.51
N THR A 194 46.38 -15.19 -3.39
CA THR A 194 47.45 -15.12 -4.39
C THR A 194 48.83 -14.93 -3.76
N ILE A 195 48.93 -14.09 -2.73
CA ILE A 195 50.17 -13.89 -1.97
C ILE A 195 50.58 -15.19 -1.27
N PHE A 196 49.65 -15.85 -0.56
CA PHE A 196 49.90 -17.12 0.11
C PHE A 196 50.33 -18.21 -0.88
N PHE A 197 49.65 -18.32 -2.02
CA PHE A 197 50.05 -19.24 -3.09
C PHE A 197 51.48 -18.99 -3.59
N GLY A 198 51.88 -17.72 -3.76
CA GLY A 198 53.23 -17.35 -4.14
C GLY A 198 54.28 -17.79 -3.11
N TYR A 199 54.00 -17.62 -1.82
CA TYR A 199 54.89 -18.08 -0.75
C TYR A 199 55.00 -19.61 -0.69
N ASP A 200 53.87 -20.31 -0.77
CA ASP A 200 53.82 -21.77 -0.71
C ASP A 200 54.56 -22.41 -1.90
N THR A 201 54.35 -21.89 -3.11
CA THR A 201 55.02 -22.40 -4.32
C THR A 201 56.53 -22.21 -4.27
N LEU A 202 57.01 -21.01 -3.90
CA LEU A 202 58.44 -20.73 -3.76
C LEU A 202 59.10 -21.56 -2.65
N GLY A 203 58.42 -21.76 -1.52
CA GLY A 203 58.91 -22.58 -0.42
C GLY A 203 59.04 -24.06 -0.78
N LEU A 204 58.06 -24.61 -1.50
CA LEU A 204 58.03 -26.03 -1.89
C LEU A 204 59.02 -26.37 -3.01
N LEU A 205 59.30 -25.44 -3.92
CA LEU A 205 60.36 -25.53 -4.95
C LEU A 205 61.74 -25.84 -4.36
N SER A 206 61.99 -25.49 -3.09
CA SER A 206 63.27 -25.72 -2.42
C SER A 206 63.41 -27.09 -1.73
N LYS A 207 62.32 -27.85 -1.52
CA LYS A 207 62.32 -28.97 -0.56
C LYS A 207 61.76 -30.33 -1.00
N ASN A 208 60.95 -30.47 -2.05
CA ASN A 208 60.61 -31.78 -2.67
C ASN A 208 59.63 -31.61 -3.85
N THR A 209 59.88 -32.26 -4.99
CA THR A 209 59.22 -31.95 -6.27
C THR A 209 57.84 -32.59 -6.48
N GLU A 210 57.56 -33.75 -5.87
CA GLU A 210 56.32 -34.50 -6.16
C GLU A 210 55.07 -33.93 -5.47
N HIS A 211 55.20 -33.40 -4.25
CA HIS A 211 54.06 -32.80 -3.53
C HIS A 211 53.76 -31.35 -3.94
N VAL A 212 54.65 -30.70 -4.71
CA VAL A 212 54.47 -29.32 -5.19
C VAL A 212 53.27 -29.23 -6.12
N LEU A 213 53.11 -30.19 -7.05
CA LEU A 213 52.05 -30.17 -8.06
C LEU A 213 50.66 -30.27 -7.44
N ILE A 214 50.43 -31.25 -6.56
CA ILE A 214 49.12 -31.49 -5.95
C ILE A 214 48.70 -30.32 -5.04
N THR A 215 49.62 -29.83 -4.20
CA THR A 215 49.35 -28.70 -3.30
C THR A 215 49.13 -27.40 -4.08
N SER A 216 49.93 -27.15 -5.13
CA SER A 216 49.77 -25.96 -5.96
C SER A 216 48.46 -25.97 -6.74
N LEU A 217 48.06 -27.13 -7.27
CA LEU A 217 46.79 -27.30 -7.98
C LEU A 217 45.59 -27.11 -7.04
N GLY A 218 45.73 -27.54 -5.78
CA GLY A 218 44.76 -27.26 -4.72
C GLY A 218 44.56 -25.76 -4.49
N SER A 219 45.64 -25.03 -4.26
CA SER A 219 45.61 -23.57 -4.00
C SER A 219 45.18 -22.75 -5.22
N LEU A 220 45.58 -23.17 -6.43
CA LEU A 220 45.16 -22.55 -7.69
C LEU A 220 43.63 -22.57 -7.84
N LEU A 221 42.99 -23.66 -7.41
CA LEU A 221 41.55 -23.78 -7.52
C LEU A 221 40.80 -22.88 -6.55
N ILE A 222 41.32 -22.70 -5.33
CA ILE A 222 40.76 -21.75 -4.38
C ILE A 222 40.77 -20.33 -4.99
N ILE A 223 41.88 -19.95 -5.63
CA ILE A 223 41.99 -18.67 -6.34
C ILE A 223 40.97 -18.61 -7.49
N TRP A 224 40.84 -19.67 -8.27
CA TRP A 224 39.88 -19.74 -9.37
C TRP A 224 38.43 -19.51 -8.90
N VAL A 225 38.01 -20.16 -7.80
CA VAL A 225 36.67 -19.96 -7.20
C VAL A 225 36.48 -18.51 -6.75
N LEU A 226 37.49 -17.91 -6.08
CA LEU A 226 37.42 -16.53 -5.63
C LEU A 226 37.24 -15.54 -6.79
N VAL A 227 37.95 -15.76 -7.90
CA VAL A 227 37.83 -14.95 -9.12
C VAL A 227 36.46 -15.09 -9.76
N GLU A 228 35.89 -16.30 -9.81
CA GLU A 228 34.57 -16.54 -10.39
C GLU A 228 33.43 -15.93 -9.55
N LEU A 229 33.54 -16.01 -8.22
CA LEU A 229 32.62 -15.32 -7.30
C LEU A 229 32.72 -13.80 -7.43
N LEU A 230 33.93 -13.26 -7.55
CA LEU A 230 34.16 -11.84 -7.78
C LEU A 230 33.54 -11.38 -9.11
N HIS A 231 33.69 -12.17 -10.18
CA HIS A 231 33.06 -11.87 -11.47
C HIS A 231 31.54 -11.76 -11.34
N THR A 232 30.92 -12.68 -10.60
CA THR A 232 29.48 -12.71 -10.37
C THR A 232 28.99 -11.45 -9.67
N GLU A 233 29.68 -11.03 -8.61
CA GLU A 233 29.30 -9.87 -7.80
C GLU A 233 29.48 -8.54 -8.55
N ILE A 234 30.51 -8.43 -9.38
CA ILE A 234 30.70 -7.28 -10.28
C ILE A 234 29.56 -7.17 -11.30
N GLN A 235 29.07 -8.30 -11.84
CA GLN A 235 27.94 -8.30 -12.78
C GLN A 235 26.65 -7.83 -12.10
N ILE A 236 26.42 -8.22 -10.84
CA ILE A 236 25.26 -7.79 -10.07
C ILE A 236 25.31 -6.28 -9.81
N ILE A 237 26.46 -5.72 -9.43
CA ILE A 237 26.63 -4.27 -9.24
C ILE A 237 26.40 -3.47 -10.53
N LYS A 238 26.78 -4.02 -11.69
CA LYS A 238 26.55 -3.38 -13.01
C LYS A 238 25.09 -3.41 -13.47
N GLY A 239 24.16 -3.90 -12.65
CA GLY A 239 22.75 -4.03 -13.01
C GLY A 239 22.46 -5.24 -13.90
N GLY A 240 23.38 -6.20 -13.98
CA GLY A 240 23.15 -7.47 -14.64
C GLY A 240 22.13 -8.31 -13.87
N LYS A 241 21.24 -9.01 -14.59
CA LYS A 241 20.30 -9.98 -13.97
C LYS A 241 21.08 -11.11 -13.31
N PHE A 242 20.68 -11.52 -12.10
CA PHE A 242 21.24 -12.67 -11.40
C PHE A 242 21.12 -13.93 -12.27
N LYS A 243 22.23 -14.38 -12.86
CA LYS A 243 22.27 -15.62 -13.64
C LYS A 243 22.56 -16.76 -12.68
N ILE A 244 21.50 -17.45 -12.24
CA ILE A 244 21.57 -18.69 -11.41
C ILE A 244 22.58 -19.70 -12.00
N SER A 245 22.75 -19.70 -13.32
CA SER A 245 23.75 -20.48 -14.05
C SER A 245 25.19 -20.32 -13.56
N ILE A 246 25.58 -19.16 -13.03
CA ILE A 246 26.96 -18.92 -12.58
C ILE A 246 27.19 -19.56 -11.21
N PHE A 247 26.23 -19.40 -10.28
CA PHE A 247 26.27 -20.07 -8.97
C PHE A 247 26.28 -21.59 -9.11
N VAL A 248 25.43 -22.14 -9.99
CA VAL A 248 25.42 -23.58 -10.30
C VAL A 248 26.71 -24.01 -10.97
N GLY A 249 27.29 -23.19 -11.85
CA GLY A 249 28.58 -23.45 -12.49
C GLY A 249 29.73 -23.57 -11.49
N VAL A 250 29.85 -22.63 -10.55
CA VAL A 250 30.86 -22.65 -9.48
C VAL A 250 30.68 -23.86 -8.57
N ALA A 251 29.45 -24.13 -8.11
CA ALA A 251 29.16 -25.26 -7.24
C ALA A 251 29.47 -26.60 -7.92
N LEU A 252 29.13 -26.75 -9.20
CA LEU A 252 29.40 -27.94 -9.98
C LEU A 252 30.90 -28.14 -10.22
N ILE A 253 31.65 -27.07 -10.51
CA ILE A 253 33.10 -27.17 -10.71
C ILE A 253 33.83 -27.50 -9.41
N ALA A 254 33.40 -26.92 -8.28
CA ALA A 254 33.92 -27.28 -6.96
C ALA A 254 33.63 -28.76 -6.63
N PHE A 255 32.40 -29.22 -6.89
CA PHE A 255 32.00 -30.61 -6.70
C PHE A 255 32.81 -31.58 -7.57
N VAL A 256 32.99 -31.26 -8.86
CA VAL A 256 33.80 -32.06 -9.79
C VAL A 256 35.25 -32.13 -9.33
N ARG A 257 35.83 -31.04 -8.85
CA ARG A 257 37.18 -31.04 -8.29
C ARG A 257 37.28 -31.93 -7.05
N ASP A 258 36.37 -31.75 -6.09
CA ASP A 258 36.45 -32.51 -4.84
C ASP A 258 36.34 -34.02 -5.11
N LEU A 259 35.52 -34.42 -6.09
CA LEU A 259 35.49 -35.80 -6.59
C LEU A 259 36.83 -36.23 -7.21
N LEU A 260 37.44 -35.39 -8.05
CA LEU A 260 38.72 -35.70 -8.72
C LEU A 260 39.87 -35.86 -7.70
N ILE A 261 39.97 -34.97 -6.71
CA ILE A 261 40.97 -35.04 -5.64
C ILE A 261 40.76 -36.29 -4.79
N LEU A 262 39.50 -36.62 -4.47
CA LEU A 262 39.17 -37.81 -3.70
C LEU A 262 39.62 -39.10 -4.43
N THR A 263 39.34 -39.20 -5.74
CA THR A 263 39.76 -40.35 -6.55
C THR A 263 41.28 -40.46 -6.68
N LEU A 264 41.98 -39.34 -6.92
CA LEU A 264 43.45 -39.33 -7.03
C LEU A 264 44.14 -39.72 -5.72
N LYS A 265 43.61 -39.29 -4.57
CA LYS A 265 44.16 -39.64 -3.25
C LYS A 265 44.02 -41.14 -2.95
N GLN A 266 42.96 -41.78 -3.45
CA GLN A 266 42.69 -43.19 -3.23
C GLN A 266 43.61 -44.12 -4.04
N GLU A 267 44.13 -43.66 -5.20
CA GLU A 267 45.19 -44.36 -5.94
C GLU A 267 46.54 -44.32 -5.22
N THR A 268 46.84 -43.23 -4.49
CA THR A 268 48.15 -43.09 -3.80
C THR A 268 48.28 -44.00 -2.58
N ASP A 269 47.20 -44.23 -1.83
CA ASP A 269 47.16 -45.15 -0.68
C ASP A 269 47.16 -46.65 -1.11
N SER A 270 46.83 -46.92 -2.37
CA SER A 270 46.84 -48.27 -2.94
C SER A 270 48.27 -48.76 -3.23
N ILE A 271 49.22 -47.85 -3.50
CA ILE A 271 50.61 -48.21 -3.81
C ILE A 271 51.37 -48.61 -2.53
N THR A 272 51.08 -47.99 -1.39
CA THR A 272 51.66 -48.33 -0.08
C THR A 272 51.14 -49.67 0.47
N THR A 273 49.91 -50.06 0.14
CA THR A 273 49.37 -51.37 0.55
C THR A 273 49.94 -52.54 -0.26
N TYR A 274 50.30 -52.34 -1.53
CA TYR A 274 51.00 -53.36 -2.32
C TYR A 274 52.45 -53.59 -1.89
N PHE A 275 53.15 -52.56 -1.38
CA PHE A 275 54.54 -52.72 -0.91
C PHE A 275 54.66 -53.47 0.42
N VAL A 276 53.65 -53.37 1.30
CA VAL A 276 53.63 -54.10 2.59
C VAL A 276 53.30 -55.58 2.40
N LEU A 277 52.48 -55.93 1.39
CA LEU A 277 52.18 -57.34 1.05
C LEU A 277 53.29 -58.05 0.28
N ALA A 278 54.21 -57.32 -0.35
CA ALA A 278 55.39 -57.91 -1.01
C ALA A 278 56.61 -58.04 -0.07
N SER A 279 56.48 -57.61 1.19
CA SER A 279 57.54 -57.63 2.21
C SER A 279 57.26 -58.63 3.37
N ILE A 280 56.26 -59.50 3.20
CA ILE A 280 56.00 -60.70 4.01
C ILE A 280 56.24 -61.92 3.12
#